data_AF-A0A1G9CPA7-F1
#
_entry.id   AF-A0A1G9CPA7-F1
#
_cell.length_a   1.000
_cell.length_b   1.000
_cell.length_c   1.000
_cell.angle_alpha   90.00
_cell.angle_beta   90.00
_cell.angle_gamma   90.00
#
_symmetry.space_group_name_H-M   'P 1'
#
loop_
_entity.id
_entity.type
_entity.pdbx_description
1 polymer ?
#
loop_
_entity_poly.entity_id
_entity_poly.type
_entity_poly.pdbx_seq_one_letter_code
_entity_poly.pdbx_strand_id
1 'polypeptide(L)'
;MGDKFNLTMKFNLEKDKEKQVKDIIIEVHKSLEEKGYNPINQMIGYILSGDPTYITNYNEARSIIRKIERDELLEELLKTYLEKNRSE
;
A
#
# COMPACT_ATOMS: atom_id res chain seq x y z
N MET A 1 -4.32 -36.29 -30.86
CA MET A 1 -4.20 -36.42 -29.39
C MET A 1 -3.53 -35.15 -28.90
N GLY A 2 -4.26 -34.32 -28.17
CA GLY A 2 -3.85 -32.95 -27.86
C GLY A 2 -3.14 -32.86 -26.53
N ASP A 3 -1.83 -32.58 -26.56
CA ASP A 3 -1.08 -32.06 -25.43
C ASP A 3 -0.77 -30.59 -25.73
N LYS A 4 -1.67 -29.69 -25.30
CA LYS A 4 -1.45 -28.24 -25.35
C LYS A 4 -1.59 -27.65 -23.96
N PHE A 5 -0.43 -27.33 -23.40
CA PHE A 5 -0.16 -26.19 -22.51
C PHE A 5 -0.99 -26.11 -21.22
N ASN A 6 -0.60 -26.90 -20.21
CA ASN A 6 -0.71 -26.46 -18.82
C ASN A 6 0.37 -25.41 -18.52
N LEU A 7 0.29 -24.24 -19.17
CA LEU A 7 0.99 -23.05 -18.70
C LEU A 7 0.20 -22.55 -17.50
N THR A 8 0.51 -23.09 -16.33
CA THR A 8 0.12 -22.43 -15.08
C THR A 8 0.86 -21.10 -15.10
N MET A 9 0.19 -20.05 -15.59
CA MET A 9 0.64 -18.70 -15.36
C MET A 9 0.73 -18.59 -13.85
N LYS A 10 1.95 -18.57 -13.32
CA LYS A 10 2.21 -18.05 -11.98
C LYS A 10 1.78 -16.59 -12.04
N PHE A 11 0.47 -16.36 -11.94
CA PHE A 11 -0.09 -15.06 -11.64
C PHE A 11 0.70 -14.59 -10.44
N ASN A 12 1.38 -13.47 -10.65
CA ASN A 12 2.42 -13.01 -9.75
C ASN A 12 1.70 -12.32 -8.59
N LEU A 13 1.01 -13.12 -7.78
CA LEU A 13 0.13 -12.69 -6.69
C LEU A 13 0.84 -11.70 -5.77
N GLU A 14 2.15 -11.88 -5.58
CA GLU A 14 3.01 -10.95 -4.84
C GLU A 14 3.07 -9.58 -5.52
N LYS A 15 3.33 -9.50 -6.83
CA LYS A 15 3.37 -8.21 -7.55
C LYS A 15 2.01 -7.52 -7.60
N ASP A 16 0.93 -8.28 -7.73
CA ASP A 16 -0.42 -7.70 -7.69
C ASP A 16 -0.73 -7.11 -6.30
N LYS A 17 -0.26 -7.76 -5.23
CA LYS A 17 -0.38 -7.28 -3.85
C LYS A 17 0.49 -6.03 -3.60
N GLU A 18 1.75 -6.03 -4.03
CA GLU A 18 2.64 -4.85 -3.93
C GLU A 18 2.04 -3.63 -4.64
N LYS A 19 1.48 -3.84 -5.84
CA LYS A 19 0.80 -2.80 -6.59
C LYS A 19 -0.44 -2.28 -5.83
N GLN A 20 -1.24 -3.18 -5.27
CA GLN A 20 -2.40 -2.82 -4.47
C GLN A 20 -2.02 -1.99 -3.22
N VAL A 21 -0.93 -2.34 -2.52
CA VAL A 21 -0.44 -1.59 -1.36
C VAL A 21 0.01 -0.17 -1.77
N LYS A 22 0.75 -0.05 -2.87
CA LYS A 22 1.17 1.25 -3.43
C LYS A 22 -0.01 2.14 -3.77
N ASP A 23 -1.01 1.59 -4.47
CA ASP A 23 -2.19 2.33 -4.89
C ASP A 23 -2.97 2.87 -3.66
N ILE A 24 -3.11 2.05 -2.61
CA ILE A 24 -3.76 2.47 -1.36
C ILE A 24 -2.96 3.57 -0.64
N ILE A 25 -1.62 3.44 -0.56
CA ILE A 25 -0.77 4.49 0.03
C ILE A 25 -0.96 5.83 -0.68
N ILE A 26 -0.99 5.83 -2.01
CA ILE A 26 -1.17 7.04 -2.83
C ILE A 26 -2.56 7.66 -2.63
N GLU A 27 -3.61 6.84 -2.59
CA GLU A 27 -4.98 7.30 -2.41
C GLU A 27 -5.20 7.91 -1.02
N VAL A 28 -4.65 7.29 0.02
CA VAL A 28 -4.68 7.81 1.39
C VAL A 28 -3.90 9.12 1.50
N HIS A 29 -2.71 9.19 0.89
CA HIS A 29 -1.90 10.41 0.86
C HIS A 29 -2.68 11.58 0.27
N LYS A 30 -3.25 11.39 -0.92
CA LYS A 30 -4.06 12.40 -1.60
C LYS A 30 -5.26 12.84 -0.75
N SER A 31 -5.94 11.89 -0.11
CA SER A 31 -7.09 12.17 0.75
C SER A 31 -6.73 13.00 1.98
N LEU A 32 -5.53 12.78 2.54
CA LEU A 32 -4.99 13.56 3.65
C LEU A 32 -4.62 14.98 3.21
N GLU A 33 -3.97 15.14 2.05
CA GLU A 33 -3.63 16.46 1.47
C GLU A 33 -4.87 17.29 1.18
N GLU A 34 -5.90 16.70 0.53
CA GLU A 34 -7.14 17.40 0.21
C GLU A 34 -7.91 17.89 1.45
N LYS A 35 -7.68 17.26 2.60
CA LYS A 35 -8.24 17.68 3.89
C LYS A 35 -7.34 18.59 4.70
N GLY A 36 -6.16 18.93 4.18
CA GLY A 36 -5.22 19.84 4.84
C GLY A 36 -4.46 19.20 6.01
N TYR A 37 -4.41 17.88 6.08
CA TYR A 37 -3.54 17.17 7.02
C TYR A 37 -2.12 17.06 6.46
N ASN A 38 -1.12 16.88 7.32
CA ASN A 38 0.21 16.46 6.89
C ASN A 38 0.17 14.93 6.66
N PRO A 39 0.24 14.44 5.39
CA PRO A 39 0.03 13.03 5.11
C PRO A 39 1.07 12.14 5.77
N ILE A 40 2.35 12.55 5.73
CA ILE A 40 3.47 11.80 6.29
C ILE A 40 3.27 11.59 7.79
N ASN A 41 2.99 12.65 8.55
CA ASN A 41 2.80 12.56 10.00
C ASN A 41 1.61 11.66 10.36
N GLN A 42 0.50 11.77 9.64
CA GLN A 42 -0.70 10.97 9.88
C GLN A 42 -0.48 9.49 9.55
N MET A 43 0.18 9.20 8.43
CA MET A 43 0.51 7.83 8.05
C MET A 43 1.50 7.19 9.03
N ILE A 44 2.52 7.93 9.49
CA ILE A 44 3.42 7.46 10.55
C ILE A 44 2.65 7.18 11.84
N GLY A 45 1.77 8.11 12.25
CA GLY A 45 0.92 7.94 13.42
C GLY A 45 0.06 6.67 13.33
N TYR A 46 -0.56 6.42 12.18
CA TYR A 46 -1.33 5.21 11.92
C TYR A 46 -0.48 3.93 11.95
N ILE A 47 0.67 3.91 11.28
CA ILE A 47 1.55 2.73 11.23
C ILE A 47 2.01 2.34 12.64
N LEU A 48 2.47 3.32 13.44
CA LEU A 48 3.01 3.06 14.77
C LEU A 48 1.92 2.72 15.81
N SER A 49 0.81 3.45 15.82
CA SER A 49 -0.24 3.27 16.84
C SER A 49 -1.27 2.21 16.46
N GLY A 50 -1.51 2.01 15.16
CA GLY A 50 -2.66 1.28 14.64
C GLY A 50 -3.99 1.99 14.81
N ASP A 51 -3.99 3.24 15.31
CA ASP A 51 -5.22 4.00 15.49
C ASP A 51 -5.67 4.61 14.14
N PRO A 52 -6.80 4.16 13.58
CA PRO A 52 -7.30 4.67 12.31
C PRO A 52 -7.84 6.10 12.36
N THR A 53 -7.93 6.74 13.54
CA THR A 53 -8.32 8.15 13.66
C THR A 53 -7.31 9.10 13.00
N TYR A 54 -6.04 8.71 12.90
CA TYR A 54 -5.01 9.42 12.14
C TYR A 54 -5.37 9.56 10.65
N ILE A 55 -6.15 8.63 10.09
CA ILE A 55 -6.55 8.67 8.69
C ILE A 55 -7.94 9.29 8.56
N THR A 56 -8.09 10.25 7.65
CA THR A 56 -9.39 10.86 7.35
C THR A 56 -10.37 9.86 6.75
N ASN A 57 -11.68 10.05 6.97
CA ASN A 57 -12.71 9.23 6.33
C ASN A 57 -13.08 9.72 4.92
N TYR A 58 -12.48 10.82 4.48
CA TYR A 58 -12.69 11.35 3.14
C TYR A 58 -12.18 10.39 2.07
N ASN A 59 -12.91 10.29 0.96
CA ASN A 59 -12.67 9.33 -0.13
C ASN A 59 -12.46 7.89 0.35
N GLU A 60 -13.16 7.51 1.43
CA GLU A 60 -13.05 6.16 2.02
C GLU A 60 -11.62 5.78 2.47
N ALA A 61 -10.69 6.75 2.60
CA ALA A 61 -9.27 6.52 2.89
C ALA A 61 -9.04 5.66 4.14
N ARG A 62 -9.81 5.92 5.20
CA ARG A 62 -9.78 5.13 6.43
C ARG A 62 -10.24 3.68 6.22
N SER A 63 -11.20 3.44 5.34
CA SER A 63 -11.70 2.09 5.06
C SER A 63 -10.72 1.30 4.20
N ILE A 64 -10.13 1.93 3.18
CA ILE A 64 -9.19 1.24 2.28
C ILE A 64 -7.88 0.88 2.97
N ILE A 65 -7.32 1.75 3.82
CA ILE A 65 -6.04 1.48 4.49
C ILE A 65 -6.15 0.38 5.54
N ARG A 66 -7.35 0.17 6.11
CA ARG A 66 -7.63 -0.93 7.04
C ARG A 66 -7.76 -2.29 6.36
N LYS A 67 -7.80 -2.35 5.03
CA LYS A 67 -7.82 -3.62 4.28
C LYS A 67 -6.43 -4.26 4.17
N ILE A 68 -5.38 -3.52 4.56
CA ILE A 68 -3.99 -3.96 4.53
C ILE A 68 -3.48 -3.98 5.96
N GLU A 69 -2.69 -5.00 6.29
CA GLU A 69 -1.98 -5.06 7.56
C GLU A 69 -0.86 -4.00 7.63
N ARG A 70 -0.54 -3.54 8.83
CA ARG A 70 0.41 -2.42 9.01
C ARG A 70 1.86 -2.81 8.71
N ASP A 71 2.20 -4.06 8.96
CA ASP A 71 3.49 -4.64 8.62
C ASP A 71 3.68 -4.73 7.10
N GLU A 72 2.63 -5.10 6.34
CA GLU A 72 2.66 -5.10 4.87
C GLU A 72 2.88 -3.68 4.29
N LEU A 73 2.22 -2.67 4.86
CA LEU A 73 2.46 -1.26 4.50
C LEU A 73 3.92 -0.86 4.76
N LEU A 74 4.46 -1.21 5.92
CA LEU A 74 5.83 -0.87 6.31
C LEU A 74 6.87 -1.63 5.47
N GLU A 75 6.63 -2.91 5.20
CA GLU A 75 7.47 -3.75 4.36
C GLU A 75 7.57 -3.18 2.94
N GLU A 76 6.44 -2.81 2.34
CA GLU A 76 6.42 -2.24 0.99
C GLU A 76 7.15 -0.89 0.92
N LEU A 77 6.98 -0.04 1.93
CA LEU A 77 7.70 1.23 2.04
C LEU A 77 9.22 1.01 2.14
N LEU A 78 9.65 0.07 2.98
CA LEU A 78 11.07 -0.24 3.18
C LEU A 78 11.70 -0.87 1.92
N LYS A 79 11.01 -1.83 1.29
CA LYS A 79 11.43 -2.44 0.02
C LYS A 79 11.59 -1.38 -1.05
N THR A 80 10.55 -0.57 -1.29
CA THR A 80 10.58 0.49 -2.30
C THR A 80 11.70 1.49 -2.04
N TYR A 81 11.95 1.85 -0.78
CA TYR A 81 13.07 2.72 -0.43
C TYR A 81 14.42 2.09 -0.76
N LEU A 82 14.67 0.85 -0.32
CA LEU A 82 15.94 0.15 -0.58
C LEU A 82 16.17 -0.14 -2.07
N GLU A 83 15.13 -0.46 -2.84
CA GLU A 83 15.22 -0.70 -4.28
C GLU A 83 15.61 0.57 -5.05
N LYS A 84 15.00 1.72 -4.70
CA LYS A 84 15.35 3.00 -5.32
C LYS A 84 16.82 3.38 -5.06
N ASN A 85 17.34 3.09 -3.88
CA ASN A 85 18.73 3.39 -3.50
C ASN A 85 19.74 2.31 -3.94
N ARG A 86 19.28 1.16 -4.47
CA ARG A 86 20.15 0.12 -5.08
C ARG A 86 20.46 0.38 -6.55
N SER A 87 19.71 1.29 -7.17
CA SER A 87 19.86 1.64 -8.59
C SER A 87 20.76 2.87 -8.80
N GLU A 88 21.49 3.27 -7.74
CA GLU A 88 22.55 4.29 -7.73
C GLU A 88 23.93 3.66 -7.55
#